data_AF-A0A924N915-F1
#
_entry.id   AF-A0A924N915-F1
#
_cell.length_a   1.000
_cell.length_b   1.000
_cell.length_c   1.000
_cell.angle_alpha   90.00
_cell.angle_beta   90.00
_cell.angle_gamma   90.00
#
_symmetry.space_group_name_H-M   'P 1'
#
loop_
_entity.id
_entity.type
_entity.pdbx_description
1 polymer ?
#
loop_
_entity_poly.entity_id
_entity_poly.type
_entity_poly.pdbx_seq_one_letter_code
_entity_poly.pdbx_strand_id
1 'polypeptide(L)' 'MRTNTIDPPTTRIDAAAMAADHRRSIRQYESTPIPQADLTELLRLAARAPSAFNAQPWRFVVVQDPALKAALSAAA' A
#
# COMPACT_ATOMS: atom_id res chain seq x y z
N MET A 1 -39.71 15.14 21.64
CA MET A 1 -38.29 15.51 21.72
C MET A 1 -37.46 14.35 21.17
N ARG A 2 -37.14 14.36 19.87
CA ARG A 2 -36.24 13.40 19.23
C ARG A 2 -35.05 14.20 18.72
N THR A 3 -33.92 14.11 19.39
CA THR A 3 -32.66 14.65 18.88
C THR A 3 -32.25 13.76 17.71
N ASN A 4 -32.43 14.27 16.49
CA ASN A 4 -31.90 13.66 15.29
C ASN A 4 -30.37 13.79 15.35
N THR A 5 -29.69 12.75 15.84
CA THR A 5 -28.24 12.64 15.74
C THR A 5 -27.89 12.60 14.26
N ILE A 6 -27.36 13.72 13.75
CA ILE A 6 -26.78 13.79 12.43
C ILE A 6 -25.47 13.01 12.53
N ASP A 7 -25.44 11.79 11.96
CA ASP A 7 -24.18 11.13 11.66
C ASP A 7 -23.31 12.11 10.85
N PRO A 8 -22.02 12.32 11.20
CA PRO A 8 -21.17 13.23 10.45
C PRO A 8 -21.11 12.76 8.98
N PRO A 9 -21.04 13.69 8.00
CA PRO A 9 -20.96 13.32 6.60
C PRO A 9 -19.60 12.65 6.35
N THR A 10 -19.53 11.32 6.47
CA THR A 10 -18.37 10.56 6.00
C THR A 10 -18.47 10.52 4.48
N THR A 11 -17.89 11.52 3.83
CA THR A 11 -17.92 11.62 2.38
C THR A 11 -16.93 10.60 1.85
N ARG A 12 -17.38 9.69 0.99
CA ARG A 12 -16.60 8.53 0.47
C ARG A 12 -15.24 8.86 -0.16
N ILE A 13 -14.95 10.13 -0.42
CA ILE A 13 -13.70 10.61 -1.01
C ILE A 13 -12.62 10.87 0.06
N ASP A 14 -13.00 11.13 1.31
CA ASP A 14 -12.10 11.72 2.31
C ASP A 14 -10.88 10.85 2.63
N ALA A 15 -11.07 9.53 2.78
CA ALA A 15 -9.97 8.62 3.08
C ALA A 15 -9.02 8.42 1.88
N ALA A 16 -9.55 8.36 0.66
CA ALA A 16 -8.76 8.21 -0.55
C ALA A 16 -7.99 9.51 -0.89
N ALA A 17 -8.65 10.66 -0.74
CA ALA A 17 -8.03 11.97 -0.87
C ALA A 17 -6.94 12.16 0.18
N MET A 18 -7.20 11.82 1.45
CA MET A 18 -6.20 11.87 2.51
C MET A 18 -4.99 10.99 2.19
N ALA A 19 -5.20 9.75 1.73
CA ALA A 19 -4.11 8.88 1.32
C ALA A 19 -3.31 9.46 0.14
N ALA A 20 -3.96 10.11 -0.84
CA ALA A 20 -3.29 10.72 -1.98
C ALA A 20 -2.48 11.97 -1.59
N ASP A 21 -3.07 12.86 -0.79
CA ASP A 21 -2.50 14.17 -0.43
C ASP A 21 -1.39 14.08 0.62
N HIS A 22 -1.52 13.16 1.58
CA HIS A 22 -0.53 13.01 2.66
C HIS A 22 0.61 12.06 2.29
N ARG A 23 0.47 11.21 1.27
CA ARG A 23 1.55 10.30 0.87
C ARG A 23 2.73 11.07 0.29
N ARG A 24 3.89 10.86 0.89
CA ARG A 24 5.18 11.38 0.40
C ARG A 24 6.06 10.23 -0.07
N SER A 25 7.00 10.53 -0.97
CA SER A 25 8.05 9.60 -1.35
C SER A 25 9.14 9.60 -0.29
N ILE A 26 9.13 8.59 0.58
CA ILE A 26 10.13 8.37 1.62
C ILE A 26 11.36 7.67 1.02
N ARG A 27 12.57 8.05 1.45
CA ARG A 27 13.85 7.47 0.94
C ARG A 27 14.79 6.99 2.04
N GLN A 28 14.37 7.13 3.30
CA GLN A 28 15.09 6.63 4.47
C GLN A 28 14.08 5.85 5.31
N TYR A 29 14.43 4.61 5.64
CA TYR A 29 13.56 3.67 6.34
C TYR A 29 14.30 3.11 7.55
N GLU A 30 13.55 2.75 8.58
CA GLU A 30 14.09 1.99 9.71
C GLU A 30 14.43 0.56 9.27
N SER A 31 15.39 -0.06 9.97
CA SER A 31 15.76 -1.46 9.74
C SER A 31 14.72 -2.47 10.27
N THR A 32 13.66 -1.98 10.91
CA THR A 32 12.58 -2.79 11.47
C THR A 32 11.87 -3.55 10.34
N PRO A 33 11.80 -4.90 10.40
CA PRO A 33 11.10 -5.67 9.39
C PRO A 33 9.59 -5.43 9.46
N ILE A 34 8.93 -5.43 8.31
CA ILE A 34 7.47 -5.36 8.21
C ILE A 34 6.89 -6.72 8.63
N PRO A 35 5.83 -6.77 9.46
CA PRO A 35 5.13 -8.01 9.76
C PRO A 35 4.67 -8.73 8.49
N GLN A 36 4.82 -10.06 8.45
CA GLN A 36 4.50 -10.84 7.26
C GLN A 36 3.01 -10.74 6.85
N ALA A 37 2.12 -10.58 7.83
CA ALA A 37 0.69 -10.39 7.58
C ALA A 37 0.41 -9.08 6.82
N ASP A 38 1.03 -7.98 7.25
CA ASP A 38 0.88 -6.66 6.61
C ASP A 38 1.42 -6.68 5.18
N LEU A 39 2.60 -7.30 4.97
CA LEU A 39 3.15 -7.47 3.62
C LEU A 39 2.21 -8.27 2.71
N THR A 40 1.63 -9.35 3.23
CA THR A 40 0.69 -10.19 2.47
C THR A 40 -0.58 -9.41 2.11
N GLU A 41 -1.10 -8.63 3.05
CA GLU A 41 -2.29 -7.80 2.83
C GLU A 41 -2.03 -6.69 1.81
N LEU A 42 -0.86 -6.04 1.87
CA LEU A 42 -0.45 -5.03 0.88
C LEU A 42 -0.39 -5.62 -0.54
N LEU A 43 0.19 -6.81 -0.69
CA LEU A 43 0.25 -7.49 -2.00
C LEU A 43 -1.15 -7.90 -2.49
N ARG A 44 -2.02 -8.38 -1.59
CA ARG A 44 -3.42 -8.70 -1.90
C ARG A 44 -4.18 -7.47 -2.41
N LEU A 45 -3.99 -6.32 -1.76
CA LEU A 45 -4.60 -5.05 -2.18
C LEU A 45 -4.04 -4.54 -3.50
N ALA A 46 -2.72 -4.60 -3.70
CA ALA A 46 -2.06 -4.21 -4.94
C ALA A 46 -2.55 -5.02 -6.14
N ALA A 47 -2.75 -6.34 -5.95
CA ALA A 47 -3.26 -7.24 -6.99
C ALA A 47 -4.70 -6.93 -7.42
N ARG A 48 -5.46 -6.15 -6.64
CA ARG A 48 -6.84 -5.73 -6.98
C ARG A 48 -6.90 -4.53 -7.93
N ALA A 49 -5.75 -3.98 -8.35
CA ALA A 49 -5.74 -2.94 -9.35
C ALA A 49 -6.48 -3.40 -10.63
N PRO A 50 -7.21 -2.50 -11.33
CA PRO A 50 -7.77 -2.84 -12.62
C PRO A 50 -6.65 -3.02 -13.65
N SER A 51 -6.86 -3.94 -14.61
CA SER A 51 -5.95 -4.16 -15.74
C SER A 51 -6.73 -4.38 -17.02
N ALA A 52 -6.10 -4.11 -18.17
CA ALA A 52 -6.69 -4.34 -19.48
C ALA A 52 -7.14 -5.80 -19.59
N PHE A 53 -8.41 -6.01 -19.99
CA PHE A 53 -9.05 -7.33 -20.05
C PHE A 53 -8.97 -8.16 -18.77
N ASN A 54 -8.75 -7.52 -17.62
CA ASN A 54 -8.46 -8.18 -16.35
C ASN A 54 -7.30 -9.20 -16.43
N ALA A 55 -6.33 -8.97 -17.33
CA ALA A 55 -5.24 -9.90 -17.57
C ALA A 55 -4.29 -10.04 -16.36
N GLN A 56 -4.33 -9.07 -15.43
CA GLN A 56 -3.48 -9.01 -14.23
C GLN A 56 -2.01 -9.35 -14.55
N PRO A 57 -1.38 -8.65 -15.52
CA PRO A 57 -0.09 -9.03 -16.09
C PRO A 57 1.10 -8.68 -15.17
N TRP A 58 0.88 -8.57 -13.86
CA TRP A 58 1.88 -8.28 -12.86
C TRP A 58 2.42 -9.54 -12.20
N ARG A 59 3.71 -9.49 -11.86
CA ARG A 59 4.39 -10.42 -10.98
C ARG A 59 5.05 -9.62 -9.88
N PHE A 60 4.78 -9.97 -8.63
CA PHE A 60 5.44 -9.37 -7.47
C PHE A 60 6.54 -10.30 -6.99
N VAL A 61 7.78 -9.80 -6.90
CA VAL A 61 8.92 -10.51 -6.32
C VAL A 61 9.29 -9.80 -5.02
N VAL A 62 9.20 -10.50 -3.91
CA VAL A 62 9.54 -9.97 -2.59
C VAL A 62 10.98 -10.33 -2.28
N VAL A 63 11.83 -9.33 -2.08
CA VAL A 63 13.24 -9.49 -1.70
C VAL A 63 13.43 -9.03 -0.26
N GLN A 64 13.64 -9.95 0.68
CA GLN A 64 13.89 -9.64 2.09
C GLN A 64 15.34 -9.88 2.52
N ASP A 65 16.03 -10.82 1.89
CA ASP A 65 17.43 -11.17 2.18
C ASP A 65 18.36 -9.93 2.00
N PRO A 66 19.06 -9.49 3.06
CA PRO A 66 20.00 -8.37 2.97
C PRO A 66 21.09 -8.56 1.92
N ALA A 67 21.62 -9.77 1.74
CA ALA A 67 22.65 -10.04 0.74
C ALA A 67 22.10 -9.87 -0.68
N LEU A 68 20.88 -10.36 -0.92
CA LEU A 68 20.20 -10.20 -2.20
C LEU A 68 19.83 -8.73 -2.47
N LYS A 69 19.42 -7.98 -1.43
CA LYS A 69 19.19 -6.52 -1.55
C LYS A 69 20.46 -5.77 -1.93
N ALA A 70 21.59 -6.10 -1.31
CA ALA A 70 22.88 -5.50 -1.64
C ALA A 70 23.30 -5.81 -3.08
N ALA A 71 23.14 -7.08 -3.52
CA ALA A 71 23.41 -7.48 -4.89
C ALA A 71 22.51 -6.74 -5.90
N LEU A 72 21.21 -6.62 -5.61
CA LEU A 72 20.27 -5.87 -6.45
C LEU A 72 20.63 -4.39 -6.55
N SER A 73 21.03 -3.77 -5.43
CA SER A 73 21.46 -2.36 -5.42
C SER A 73 22.75 -2.13 -6.21
N ALA A 74 23.65 -3.11 -6.27
CA ALA A 74 24.91 -2.99 -7.03
C ALA A 74 24.73 -3.21 -8.53
N ALA A 75 23.66 -3.88 -8.94
CA ALA A 75 23.35 -4.17 -10.34
C ALA A 75 22.50 -3.10 -11.04
N ALA A 76 21.94 -2.15 -10.27
CA ALA A 76 21.12 -1.04 -10.77
C ALA A 76 21.99 0.16 -11.18
#